data_AF-A0A645FAC8-F1
#
_entry.id   AF-A0A645FAC8-F1
#
_cell.length_a   1.000
_cell.length_b   1.000
_cell.length_c   1.000
_cell.angle_alpha   90.00
_cell.angle_beta   90.00
_cell.angle_gamma   90.00
#
_symmetry.space_group_name_H-M   'P 1'
#
loop_
_entity.id
_entity.type
_entity.pdbx_description
1 polymer ?
#
loop_
_entity_poly.entity_id
_entity_poly.type
_entity_poly.pdbx_seq_one_letter_code
_entity_poly.pdbx_strand_id
1 'polypeptide(L)' 'MYVMLQEEVKKHKENNDRYKLFIGFNKLGEFGTISEAKKHANDSELSGVFNLIGDKYQDSWYVSESDIKKVSG' A
#
# COMPACT_ATOMS: atom_id res chain seq x y z
N MET A 1 -34.48 -2.10 -9.12
CA MET A 1 -33.51 -1.37 -9.99
C MET A 1 -32.49 -0.58 -9.19
N TYR A 2 -32.92 0.30 -8.26
CA TYR A 2 -32.01 1.11 -7.43
C TYR A 2 -31.07 0.30 -6.52
N VAL A 3 -31.58 -0.78 -5.91
CA VAL A 3 -30.80 -1.61 -4.96
C VAL A 3 -29.63 -2.32 -5.65
N MET A 4 -29.84 -2.86 -6.86
CA MET A 4 -28.80 -3.51 -7.67
C MET A 4 -27.69 -2.52 -8.07
N LEU A 5 -28.05 -1.27 -8.39
CA LEU A 5 -27.08 -0.21 -8.68
C LEU A 5 -26.24 0.17 -7.45
N GLN A 6 -26.85 0.20 -6.26
CA GLN A 6 -26.11 0.47 -5.01
C GLN A 6 -25.15 -0.68 -4.67
N GLU A 7 -25.58 -1.93 -4.86
CA GLU A 7 -24.71 -3.10 -4.66
C GLU A 7 -23.55 -3.15 -5.66
N GLU A 8 -23.81 -2.82 -6.92
CA GLU A 8 -22.78 -2.74 -7.95
C GLU A 8 -21.78 -1.62 -7.63
N VAL A 9 -22.25 -0.41 -7.29
CA VAL A 9 -21.38 0.71 -6.85
C VAL A 9 -20.58 0.33 -5.60
N LYS A 10 -21.18 -0.37 -4.63
CA LYS A 10 -20.50 -0.82 -3.42
C LYS A 10 -19.38 -1.83 -3.74
N LYS A 11 -19.64 -2.80 -4.62
CA LYS A 11 -18.63 -3.77 -5.10
C LYS A 11 -17.47 -3.11 -5.85
N HIS A 12 -17.76 -2.10 -6.68
CA HIS A 12 -16.71 -1.36 -7.40
C HIS A 12 -15.87 -0.50 -6.45
N LYS A 13 -16.47 0.01 -5.37
CA LYS A 13 -15.74 0.73 -4.31
C LYS A 13 -14.84 -0.22 -3.50
N GLU A 14 -15.37 -1.37 -3.09
CA GLU A 14 -14.65 -2.36 -2.29
C GLU A 14 -13.39 -2.94 -2.98
N ASN A 15 -13.36 -2.99 -4.32
CA ASN A 15 -12.18 -3.45 -5.08
C ASN A 15 -11.20 -2.34 -5.47
N ASN A 16 -11.62 -1.06 -5.45
CA ASN A 16 -10.76 0.09 -5.76
C ASN A 16 -10.14 0.73 -4.49
N ASP A 17 -10.65 0.40 -3.30
CA ASP A 17 -10.23 0.99 -2.03
C ASP A 17 -8.94 0.39 -1.43
N ARG A 18 -8.28 -0.58 -2.11
CA ARG A 18 -7.05 -1.19 -1.59
C ARG A 18 -5.79 -0.46 -2.06
N TYR A 19 -4.85 -0.30 -1.15
CA TYR A 19 -3.54 0.30 -1.41
C TYR A 19 -2.53 -0.76 -1.79
N LYS A 20 -1.94 -0.64 -2.97
CA LYS A 20 -0.91 -1.52 -3.50
C LYS A 20 0.46 -0.97 -3.15
N LEU A 21 1.23 -1.73 -2.39
CA LEU A 21 2.60 -1.37 -2.01
C LEU A 21 3.59 -2.05 -2.95
N PHE A 22 4.59 -1.30 -3.39
CA PHE A 22 5.68 -1.77 -4.23
C PHE A 22 7.03 -1.33 -3.67
N ILE A 23 8.07 -2.08 -4.00
CA ILE A 23 9.47 -1.62 -3.90
C ILE A 23 10.11 -1.71 -5.28
N GLY A 24 10.53 -0.57 -5.83
CA GLY A 24 10.84 -0.47 -7.26
C GLY A 24 9.64 -0.94 -8.09
N PHE A 25 9.83 -2.02 -8.85
CA PHE A 25 8.79 -2.66 -9.68
C PHE A 25 8.11 -3.88 -9.02
N ASN A 26 8.59 -4.32 -7.86
CA ASN A 26 8.09 -5.52 -7.19
C ASN A 26 6.89 -5.20 -6.30
N LYS A 27 5.76 -5.88 -6.48
CA LYS A 27 4.58 -5.73 -5.61
C LYS A 27 4.82 -6.46 -4.29
N LEU A 28 4.78 -5.74 -3.18
CA LEU A 28 4.91 -6.30 -1.83
C LEU A 28 3.57 -6.78 -1.28
N GLY A 29 2.47 -6.12 -1.62
CA GLY A 29 1.15 -6.54 -1.15
C GLY A 29 0.03 -5.55 -1.47
N GLU A 30 -1.18 -5.89 -1.03
CA GLU A 30 -2.37 -5.06 -1.13
C GLU A 30 -3.02 -4.93 0.25
N PHE A 31 -3.22 -3.69 0.69
CA PHE A 31 -3.62 -3.36 2.06
C PHE A 31 -4.95 -2.61 2.07
N GLY A 32 -5.74 -2.77 3.12
CA GLY A 32 -7.00 -2.05 3.26
C GLY A 32 -6.79 -0.58 3.63
N THR A 33 -5.66 -0.26 4.25
CA THR A 33 -5.32 1.10 4.68
C THR A 33 -3.88 1.48 4.39
N ILE A 34 -3.61 2.78 4.29
CA ILE A 34 -2.25 3.34 4.16
C ILE A 34 -1.36 2.93 5.34
N SER A 35 -1.92 2.95 6.55
CA SER A 35 -1.18 2.62 7.78
C SER A 35 -0.66 1.19 7.78
N GLU A 36 -1.50 0.22 7.38
CA GLU A 36 -1.09 -1.18 7.24
C GLU A 36 0.03 -1.35 6.21
N ALA A 37 -0.09 -0.69 5.06
CA ALA A 37 0.93 -0.75 4.02
C ALA A 37 2.28 -0.17 4.51
N LYS A 38 2.26 0.98 5.18
CA LYS A 38 3.47 1.61 5.72
C LYS A 38 4.09 0.79 6.83
N LYS A 39 3.27 0.21 7.71
CA LYS A 39 3.75 -0.72 8.74
C LYS A 39 4.44 -1.92 8.09
N HIS A 40 3.83 -2.51 7.06
CA HIS A 40 4.44 -3.62 6.35
C HIS A 40 5.76 -3.26 5.65
N ALA A 41 5.86 -2.06 5.06
CA ALA A 41 7.12 -1.56 4.49
C ALA A 41 8.22 -1.47 5.57
N ASN A 42 7.89 -0.93 6.75
CA ASN A 42 8.85 -0.82 7.85
C ASN A 42 9.26 -2.19 8.42
N ASP A 43 8.31 -3.11 8.58
CA ASP A 43 8.54 -4.47 9.08
C ASP A 43 9.26 -5.36 8.06
N SER A 44 9.30 -4.97 6.77
CA SER A 44 9.92 -5.77 5.70
C SER A 44 11.45 -5.78 5.71
N GLU A 45 12.08 -4.87 6.47
CA GLU A 45 13.54 -4.69 6.51
C GLU A 45 14.17 -4.53 5.10
N LEU A 46 13.40 -4.01 4.13
CA LEU A 46 13.87 -3.76 2.76
C LEU A 46 14.31 -2.32 2.58
N SER A 47 15.43 -2.12 1.89
CA SER A 47 15.91 -0.79 1.46
C SER A 47 15.55 -0.55 0.01
N GLY A 48 15.17 0.69 -0.32
CA GLY A 48 14.85 1.09 -1.68
C GLY A 48 13.72 2.11 -1.74
N VAL A 49 13.23 2.36 -2.95
CA VAL A 49 12.09 3.25 -3.19
C VAL A 49 10.81 2.45 -3.05
N PHE A 50 10.03 2.78 -2.02
CA PHE A 50 8.69 2.27 -1.84
C PHE A 50 7.68 3.16 -2.58
N ASN A 51 6.71 2.53 -3.22
CA ASN A 51 5.59 3.21 -3.87
C ASN A 51 4.29 2.65 -3.32
N LEU A 52 3.38 3.51 -2.89
CA LEU A 52 2.06 3.14 -2.42
C LEU A 52 1.01 3.77 -3.34
N ILE A 53 0.17 2.95 -3.96
CA ILE A 53 -0.79 3.37 -4.98
C ILE A 53 -2.19 2.86 -4.60
N GLY A 54 -3.15 3.75 -4.46
CA GLY A 54 -4.57 3.45 -4.21
C GLY A 54 -5.50 4.38 -5.01
N ASP A 55 -6.81 4.32 -4.76
CA ASP A 55 -7.75 5.23 -5.44
C ASP A 55 -7.44 6.69 -5.11
N LYS A 56 -7.05 7.46 -6.13
CA LYS A 56 -6.67 8.89 -6.02
C LYS A 56 -5.57 9.20 -4.99
N TYR A 57 -4.82 8.19 -4.56
CA TYR A 57 -3.73 8.31 -3.60
C TYR A 57 -2.47 7.69 -4.16
N GLN A 58 -1.38 8.45 -4.16
CA GLN A 58 -0.06 7.98 -4.51
C GLN A 58 0.95 8.59 -3.54
N ASP A 59 1.81 7.75 -2.98
CA ASP A 59 2.92 8.15 -2.12
C ASP A 59 4.17 7.38 -2.50
N SER A 60 5.34 7.99 -2.32
CA SER A 60 6.62 7.37 -2.65
C SER A 60 7.71 7.89 -1.72
N TRP A 61 8.46 6.98 -1.11
CA TRP A 61 9.53 7.32 -0.18
C TRP A 61 10.71 6.37 -0.32
N TYR A 62 11.89 6.87 -0.01
CA TYR A 62 13.13 6.10 -0.03
C TYR A 62 13.49 5.66 1.40
N VAL A 63 13.83 4.39 1.56
CA VAL A 63 14.39 3.84 2.80
C VAL A 63 15.83 3.44 2.53
N SER A 64 16.77 4.00 3.29
CA SER A 64 18.19 3.66 3.16
C SER A 64 18.54 2.41 3.98
N GLU A 65 19.59 1.69 3.58
CA GLU A 65 20.11 0.55 4.36
C GLU A 65 20.51 0.94 5.80
N SER A 66 20.98 2.18 5.99
CA SER A 66 21.31 2.70 7.32
C SER A 66 20.09 2.90 8.22
N ASP A 67 18.90 3.13 7.64
CA ASP A 67 17.68 3.28 8.43
C ASP A 67 17.18 1.93 8.95
N ILE A 68 17.43 0.85 8.20
CA ILE A 68 17.06 -0.52 8.59
C ILE A 68 17.97 -1.03 9.70
N LYS A 69 19.28 -0.74 9.63
CA LYS A 69 20.26 -1.15 10.64
C LYS A 69 20.06 -0.50 12.02
N LYS A 70 19.30 0.60 12.10
CA LYS A 70 18.93 1.22 13.40
C LYS A 70 17.81 0.49 14.13
N VAL A 71 17.02 -0.33 13.44
CA VAL A 71 15.90 -1.08 14.02
C VAL A 71 16.33 -2.44 14.58
N SER A 72 17.46 -2.96 14.08
CA SER A 72 18.01 -4.28 14.43
C SER A 72 19.21 -4.24 15.40
N GLY A 73 19.59 -3.05 15.90
CA GLY A 73 20.71 -2.83 16.82
C GLY A 73 20.29 -2.48 18.24
#